data_AF-A0A964MVX6-F1
#
_entry.id   AF-A0A964MVX6-F1
#
_cell.length_a   1.000
_cell.length_b   1.000
_cell.length_c   1.000
_cell.angle_alpha   90.00
_cell.angle_beta   90.00
_cell.angle_gamma   90.00
#
_symmetry.space_group_name_H-M   'P 1'
#
loop_
_entity.id
_entity.type
_entity.pdbx_description
1 polymer ?
#
loop_
_entity_poly.entity_id
_entity_poly.type
_entity_poly.pdbx_seq_one_letter_code
_entity_poly.pdbx_strand_id
1 'polypeptide(L)'
;MRTITASGLLFCATCLSACSINVDTEGFIVREEKRFAVEGVAELTLQTFDGGVEVRGWDRLEVVVEIEMRAVDKEAVSKITVLAEQTGQKI
;
A
#
# COMPACT_ATOMS: atom_id res chain seq x y z
N MET A 1 53.73 -45.92 24.53
CA MET A 1 52.95 -45.05 25.46
C MET A 1 52.76 -43.72 24.74
N ARG A 2 51.73 -43.52 23.90
CA ARG A 2 50.35 -43.06 24.22
C ARG A 2 50.33 -41.83 25.14
N THR A 3 50.15 -40.66 24.54
CA THR A 3 48.88 -39.91 24.58
C THR A 3 48.91 -38.76 23.58
N ILE A 4 47.86 -38.71 22.75
CA ILE A 4 47.49 -37.66 21.80
C ILE A 4 46.53 -36.75 22.56
N THR A 5 46.76 -35.43 22.57
CA THR A 5 45.76 -34.45 22.99
C THR A 5 45.37 -33.58 21.80
N ALA A 6 44.22 -33.95 21.23
CA ALA A 6 43.43 -33.09 20.37
C ALA A 6 42.91 -31.90 21.20
N SER A 7 43.00 -30.69 20.67
CA SER A 7 42.17 -29.58 21.11
C SER A 7 41.84 -28.74 19.88
N GLY A 8 40.80 -29.19 19.19
CA GLY A 8 40.07 -28.32 18.28
C GLY A 8 39.17 -27.40 19.09
N LEU A 9 38.91 -26.20 18.58
CA LEU A 9 37.54 -25.78 18.32
C LEU A 9 37.55 -24.51 17.46
N LEU A 10 36.85 -24.62 16.33
CA LEU A 10 36.31 -23.51 15.57
C LEU A 10 35.56 -22.53 16.48
N PHE A 11 35.69 -21.23 16.22
CA PHE A 11 34.63 -20.27 16.54
C PHE A 11 34.47 -19.27 15.39
N CYS A 12 33.87 -19.77 14.31
CA CYS A 12 33.16 -18.98 13.32
C CYS A 12 31.77 -18.71 13.89
N ALA A 13 31.44 -17.47 14.26
CA ALA A 13 30.05 -16.99 14.39
C ALA A 13 29.97 -15.56 14.99
N THR A 14 30.10 -14.53 14.17
CA THR A 14 29.51 -13.21 14.47
C THR A 14 29.01 -12.52 13.19
N CYS A 15 28.29 -13.26 12.33
CA CYS A 15 27.33 -12.63 11.42
C CYS A 15 25.99 -12.52 12.15
N LEU A 16 25.88 -11.58 13.09
CA LEU A 16 24.59 -11.15 13.60
C LEU A 16 23.92 -10.36 12.48
N SER A 17 23.26 -11.07 11.57
CA SER A 17 22.28 -10.49 10.66
C SER A 17 21.13 -10.00 11.54
N ALA A 18 21.16 -8.71 11.88
CA ALA A 18 20.02 -8.03 12.48
C ALA A 18 18.92 -7.94 11.43
N CYS A 19 18.19 -9.03 11.22
CA CYS A 19 16.93 -9.00 10.51
C CYS A 19 15.94 -8.31 11.44
N SER A 20 15.86 -6.98 11.36
CA SER A 20 14.74 -6.25 11.96
C SER A 20 13.48 -6.68 11.21
N ILE A 21 12.65 -7.49 11.84
CA ILE A 21 11.29 -7.72 11.37
C ILE A 21 10.51 -6.49 11.84
N ASN A 22 10.39 -5.51 10.95
CA ASN A 22 9.42 -4.45 11.17
C ASN A 22 8.05 -5.08 10.94
N VAL A 23 7.39 -5.46 12.02
CA VAL A 23 5.98 -5.86 12.00
C VAL A 23 5.20 -4.56 11.92
N ASP A 24 5.03 -4.05 10.69
CA ASP A 24 3.90 -3.17 10.42
C ASP A 24 2.68 -3.92 10.96
N THR A 25 2.00 -3.36 11.96
CA THR A 25 0.71 -3.89 12.41
C THR A 25 -0.17 -3.89 11.18
N GLU A 26 -0.43 -5.07 10.59
CA GLU A 26 -1.11 -5.22 9.31
C GLU A 26 -2.52 -4.63 9.45
N GLY A 27 -2.65 -3.35 9.15
CA GLY A 27 -3.93 -2.69 9.01
C GLY A 27 -4.72 -3.38 7.90
N PHE A 28 -6.04 -3.37 8.02
CA PHE A 28 -6.90 -3.86 6.98
C PHE A 28 -6.89 -2.88 5.80
N ILE A 29 -6.55 -3.38 4.61
CA ILE A 29 -6.49 -2.60 3.37
C ILE A 29 -7.60 -3.06 2.44
N VAL A 30 -8.42 -2.12 1.97
CA VAL A 30 -9.41 -2.34 0.91
C VAL A 30 -9.06 -1.47 -0.29
N ARG A 31 -9.16 -2.04 -1.49
CA ARG A 31 -8.99 -1.30 -2.74
C ARG A 31 -10.31 -1.28 -3.51
N GLU A 32 -10.67 -0.11 -4.00
CA GLU A 32 -11.83 0.10 -4.87
C GLU A 32 -11.37 0.80 -6.14
N GLU A 33 -11.97 0.42 -7.28
CA GLU A 33 -11.75 1.08 -8.56
C GLU A 33 -13.09 1.60 -9.08
N LYS A 34 -13.11 2.86 -9.51
CA LYS A 34 -14.24 3.46 -10.21
C LYS A 34 -13.78 3.98 -11.57
N ARG A 35 -14.63 3.83 -12.58
CA ARG A 35 -14.36 4.29 -13.95
C ARG A 35 -15.43 5.26 -14.43
N PHE A 36 -14.99 6.35 -15.04
CA PHE A 36 -15.84 7.41 -15.57
C PHE A 36 -15.46 7.67 -17.02
N ALA A 37 -16.38 7.45 -17.96
CA ALA A 37 -16.13 7.77 -19.36
C ALA A 37 -16.21 9.28 -19.57
N VAL A 38 -15.35 9.86 -20.41
CA VAL A 38 -15.32 11.30 -20.68
C VAL A 38 -15.21 11.56 -22.18
N GLU A 39 -15.91 12.58 -22.69
CA GLU A 39 -15.89 12.90 -24.13
C GLU A 39 -14.84 13.98 -24.51
N GLY A 40 -14.01 14.40 -23.56
CA GLY A 40 -13.08 15.51 -23.72
C GLY A 40 -12.26 15.75 -22.45
N VAL A 41 -11.90 17.01 -22.18
CA VAL A 41 -11.16 17.38 -20.96
C VAL A 41 -12.06 17.15 -19.73
N ALA A 42 -11.56 16.38 -18.78
CA ALA A 42 -12.24 16.14 -17.50
C ALA A 42 -11.93 17.27 -16.51
N GLU A 43 -12.94 17.71 -15.75
CA GLU A 43 -12.76 18.59 -14.59
C GLU A 43 -12.82 17.74 -13.32
N LEU A 44 -11.75 17.72 -12.53
CA LEU A 44 -11.64 16.90 -11.32
C LEU A 44 -11.80 17.75 -10.06
N THR A 45 -12.73 17.38 -9.19
CA THR A 45 -12.87 17.95 -7.84
C THR A 45 -12.61 16.87 -6.81
N LEU A 46 -11.37 16.82 -6.31
CA LEU A 46 -10.91 15.73 -5.43
C LEU A 46 -10.74 16.24 -3.99
N GLN A 47 -11.29 15.49 -3.04
CA GLN A 47 -11.10 15.74 -1.62
C GLN A 47 -10.87 14.40 -0.90
N THR A 48 -9.93 14.40 0.05
CA THR A 48 -9.73 13.31 0.98
C THR A 48 -9.74 13.84 2.41
N PHE A 49 -10.14 13.01 3.37
CA PHE A 49 -10.06 13.34 4.80
C PHE A 49 -8.68 12.99 5.39
N ASP A 50 -7.97 12.04 4.79
CA ASP A 50 -6.63 11.61 5.16
C ASP A 50 -5.91 10.99 3.94
N GLY A 51 -4.58 11.03 3.94
CA GLY A 51 -3.76 10.54 2.82
C GLY A 51 -3.57 11.55 1.67
N GLY A 52 -2.95 11.07 0.59
CA GLY A 52 -2.61 11.87 -0.58
C GLY A 52 -3.45 11.52 -1.80
N VAL A 53 -3.53 12.48 -2.73
CA VAL A 53 -4.13 12.28 -4.05
C VAL A 53 -3.02 12.39 -5.09
N GLU A 54 -2.92 11.40 -5.97
CA GLU A 54 -2.03 11.41 -7.13
C GLU A 54 -2.86 11.40 -8.41
N VAL A 55 -2.55 12.30 -9.34
CA VAL A 55 -3.20 12.36 -10.65
C VAL A 55 -2.16 12.08 -11.73
N ARG A 56 -2.43 11.08 -12.56
CA ARG A 56 -1.60 10.72 -13.71
C ARG A 56 -2.42 10.82 -14.99
N GLY A 57 -1.87 11.53 -15.98
CA GLY A 57 -2.46 11.61 -17.31
C GLY A 57 -2.22 10.35 -18.12
N TRP A 58 -3.10 10.11 -19.09
CA TRP A 58 -3.01 9.02 -20.06
C TRP A 58 -3.83 9.33 -21.32
N ASP A 59 -3.73 8.47 -22.33
CA ASP A 59 -4.32 8.71 -23.66
C ASP A 59 -5.71 8.07 -23.85
N ARG A 60 -6.42 7.74 -22.75
CA ARG A 60 -7.76 7.13 -22.80
C ARG A 60 -8.86 8.14 -22.44
N LEU A 61 -10.01 8.01 -23.09
CA LEU A 61 -11.23 8.78 -22.85
C LEU A 61 -12.01 8.27 -21.62
N GLU A 62 -11.29 8.05 -20.54
CA GLU A 62 -11.82 7.66 -19.25
C GLU A 62 -10.98 8.28 -18.13
N VAL A 63 -11.59 8.45 -16.96
CA VAL A 63 -10.91 8.69 -15.70
C VAL A 63 -11.09 7.44 -14.86
N VAL A 64 -9.98 6.88 -14.38
CA VAL A 64 -10.00 5.76 -13.44
C VAL A 64 -9.51 6.25 -12.09
N VAL A 65 -10.34 6.02 -11.08
CA VAL A 65 -10.07 6.39 -9.69
C VAL A 65 -9.82 5.11 -8.91
N GLU A 66 -8.57 4.93 -8.50
CA GLU A 66 -8.14 3.85 -7.61
C GLU A 66 -8.09 4.40 -6.18
N ILE A 67 -8.86 3.81 -5.27
CA ILE A 67 -8.91 4.20 -3.87
C ILE A 67 -8.33 3.07 -3.02
N GLU A 68 -7.32 3.38 -2.22
CA GLU A 68 -6.81 2.49 -1.17
C GLU A 68 -7.21 3.00 0.20
N MET A 69 -8.06 2.25 0.89
CA MET A 69 -8.52 2.54 2.25
C MET A 69 -7.75 1.68 3.24
N ARG A 70 -7.13 2.29 4.24
CA ARG A 70 -6.39 1.59 5.30
C ARG A 70 -6.96 1.93 6.66
N ALA A 71 -7.18 0.92 7.49
CA ALA A 71 -7.59 1.09 8.88
C ALA A 71 -7.03 -0.03 9.76
N VAL A 72 -7.21 0.07 11.08
CA VAL A 72 -6.70 -0.91 12.04
C VAL A 72 -7.39 -2.28 11.96
N ASP A 73 -8.65 -2.32 11.54
CA ASP A 73 -9.47 -3.53 11.41
C ASP A 73 -10.56 -3.36 10.33
N LYS A 74 -11.33 -4.44 10.11
CA LYS A 74 -12.36 -4.50 9.07
C LYS A 74 -13.53 -3.57 9.36
N GLU A 75 -13.95 -3.49 10.61
CA GLU A 75 -15.04 -2.62 11.06
C GLU A 75 -14.68 -1.15 10.83
N ALA A 76 -13.45 -0.74 11.10
CA ALA A 76 -12.96 0.61 10.88
C ALA A 76 -12.88 0.95 9.39
N VAL A 77 -12.35 0.07 8.54
CA VAL A 77 -12.29 0.36 7.09
C VAL A 77 -13.69 0.47 6.47
N SER A 78 -14.67 -0.31 6.97
CA SER A 78 -16.05 -0.30 6.45
C SER A 78 -16.80 1.01 6.73
N LYS A 79 -16.28 1.84 7.63
CA LYS A 79 -16.83 3.18 7.92
C LYS A 79 -16.28 4.25 6.97
N ILE A 80 -15.20 3.96 6.25
CA ILE A 80 -14.66 4.87 5.24
C ILE A 80 -15.63 4.86 4.06
N THR A 81 -16.14 6.06 3.72
CA THR A 81 -17.13 6.23 2.65
C THR A 81 -16.46 6.88 1.45
N VAL A 82 -16.64 6.27 0.28
CA VAL A 82 -16.19 6.82 -1.00
C VAL A 82 -17.39 7.41 -1.74
N LEU A 83 -17.43 8.72 -1.85
CA LEU A 83 -18.41 9.44 -2.66
C LEU A 83 -17.74 9.81 -3.99
N ALA A 84 -18.32 9.36 -5.09
CA ALA A 84 -17.85 9.70 -6.42
C ALA A 84 -19.05 9.77 -7.36
N GLU A 85 -19.22 10.90 -8.01
CA GLU A 85 -20.33 11.21 -8.89
C GLU A 85 -19.79 11.88 -10.15
N GLN A 86 -20.45 11.69 -11.27
CA GLN A 86 -20.10 12.36 -12.52
C GLN A 86 -21.29 13.18 -13.00
N THR A 87 -21.06 14.47 -13.26
CA THR A 87 -22.02 15.37 -13.91
C THR A 87 -21.40 15.91 -15.20
N GLY A 88 -21.76 15.32 -16.34
CA GLY A 88 -21.13 15.62 -17.61
C GLY A 88 -19.63 15.29 -17.58
N GLN A 89 -18.77 16.30 -17.77
CA GLN A 89 -17.31 16.16 -17.75
C GLN A 89 -16.67 16.40 -16.38
N LYS A 90 -17.50 16.74 -15.37
CA LYS A 90 -17.05 16.99 -14.01
C LYS A 90 -17.18 15.73 -13.17
N ILE A 91 -16.09 15.39 -12.48
CA ILE A 91 -15.94 14.21 -11.62
C ILE A 91 -15.46 14.66 -10.25
#